data_AF-A0A7D5S466-F1
#
_entry.id   AF-A0A7D5S466-F1
#
_cell.length_a   1.000
_cell.length_b   1.000
_cell.length_c   1.000
_cell.angle_alpha   90.00
_cell.angle_beta   90.00
_cell.angle_gamma   90.00
#
_symmetry.space_group_name_H-M   'P 1'
#
loop_
_entity.id
_entity.type
_entity.pdbx_description
1 polymer ?
#
loop_
_entity_poly.entity_id
_entity_poly.type
_entity_poly.pdbx_seq_one_letter_code
_entity_poly.pdbx_strand_id
1 'polypeptide(L)'
;MFHQEDHPGDAKNKNNYPIKITLRTLNVEQRFGSIAAGETLKAQFDWTELEKGDGSWIVFVESPTGRDSFAHGYFTHGELTNYLEAEAEGDRLKIRLSN
;
A
#
# COMPACT_ATOMS: atom_id res chain seq x y z
N MET A 1 -8.78 -15.05 -25.29
CA MET A 1 -8.49 -15.65 -23.97
C MET A 1 -7.27 -14.92 -23.44
N PHE A 2 -7.47 -13.86 -22.65
CA PHE A 2 -6.37 -13.05 -22.13
C PHE A 2 -5.97 -13.64 -20.78
N HIS A 3 -4.75 -14.16 -20.69
CA HIS A 3 -4.09 -14.41 -19.43
C HIS A 3 -3.81 -13.04 -18.80
N GLN A 4 -4.58 -12.68 -17.78
CA GLN A 4 -4.24 -11.58 -16.90
C GLN A 4 -3.26 -12.18 -15.89
N GLU A 5 -1.96 -11.91 -16.09
CA GLU A 5 -0.96 -12.21 -15.09
C GLU A 5 -1.27 -11.29 -13.89
N ASP A 6 -1.83 -11.87 -12.83
CA ASP A 6 -2.02 -11.20 -11.54
C ASP A 6 -0.64 -10.81 -11.01
N HIS A 7 -0.28 -9.54 -11.18
CA HIS A 7 0.98 -9.00 -10.70
C HIS A 7 0.83 -8.52 -9.24
N PRO A 8 1.85 -8.75 -8.40
CA PRO A 8 1.78 -8.47 -6.97
C PRO A 8 1.82 -6.95 -6.69
N GLY A 9 0.70 -6.42 -6.21
CA GLY A 9 0.55 -5.12 -5.54
C GLY A 9 0.86 -3.89 -6.39
N ASP A 10 -0.17 -3.23 -6.93
CA ASP A 10 -0.02 -2.05 -7.79
C ASP A 10 -0.46 -0.76 -7.06
N ALA A 11 0.45 0.20 -6.89
CA ALA A 11 0.16 1.55 -6.40
C ALA A 11 0.26 2.58 -7.54
N LYS A 12 -0.86 3.12 -8.00
CA LYS A 12 -0.96 4.10 -9.09
C LYS A 12 -1.10 5.53 -8.55
N ASN A 13 -0.21 6.41 -9.00
CA ASN A 13 -0.28 7.84 -8.70
C ASN A 13 -0.93 8.60 -9.87
N LYS A 14 -2.20 8.97 -9.76
CA LYS A 14 -2.91 9.81 -10.75
C LYS A 14 -2.72 11.31 -10.53
N ASN A 15 -1.96 11.72 -9.52
CA ASN A 15 -1.66 13.13 -9.29
C ASN A 15 -0.68 13.68 -10.33
N ASN A 16 -0.60 15.00 -10.40
CA ASN A 16 0.43 15.73 -11.14
C ASN A 16 1.69 16.03 -10.31
N TYR A 17 1.80 15.45 -9.11
CA TYR A 17 2.95 15.54 -8.21
C TYR A 17 3.39 14.16 -7.73
N PRO A 18 4.66 13.98 -7.34
CA PRO A 18 5.14 12.73 -6.77
C PRO A 18 4.53 12.48 -5.39
N ILE A 19 4.33 11.20 -5.05
CA ILE A 19 3.90 10.76 -3.73
C ILE A 19 4.89 9.75 -3.15
N LYS A 20 4.86 9.56 -1.83
CA LYS A 20 5.53 8.45 -1.16
C LYS A 20 4.50 7.66 -0.37
N ILE A 21 4.64 6.34 -0.37
CA ILE A 21 3.77 5.45 0.37
C ILE A 21 4.61 4.77 1.46
N THR A 22 4.04 4.64 2.65
CA THR A 22 4.59 3.80 3.72
C THR A 22 3.47 2.93 4.24
N LEU A 23 3.69 1.62 4.35
CA LEU A 23 2.80 0.77 5.12
C LEU A 23 3.47 0.43 6.43
N ARG A 24 2.66 0.43 7.48
CA ARG A 24 3.08 0.02 8.80
C ARG A 24 2.07 -0.93 9.40
N THR A 25 2.55 -1.99 9.99
CA THR A 25 1.78 -2.91 10.83
C THR A 25 2.60 -3.21 12.08
N LEU A 26 1.98 -3.52 13.23
CA LEU A 26 2.65 -3.94 14.48
C LEU A 26 4.12 -3.47 14.58
N ASN A 27 5.06 -4.36 14.26
CA ASN A 27 6.51 -4.18 14.26
C ASN A 27 7.16 -4.02 12.87
N VAL A 28 6.43 -4.18 11.76
CA VAL A 28 6.95 -4.08 10.39
C VAL A 28 6.54 -2.75 9.75
N GLU A 29 7.52 -2.01 9.24
CA GLU A 29 7.30 -0.80 8.45
C GLU A 29 8.06 -0.92 7.13
N GLN A 30 7.35 -0.74 6.01
CA GLN A 30 7.94 -0.73 4.68
C GLN A 30 7.64 0.60 4.00
N ARG A 31 8.71 1.29 3.63
CA ARG A 31 8.66 2.57 2.92
C ARG A 31 8.95 2.33 1.45
N PHE A 32 8.13 2.92 0.59
CA PHE A 32 8.37 2.91 -0.85
C PHE A 32 9.12 4.15 -1.29
N GLY A 33 9.87 3.99 -2.37
CA GLY A 33 10.45 5.12 -3.09
C GLY A 33 9.36 6.09 -3.55
N SER A 34 9.81 7.27 -4.01
CA SER A 34 8.91 8.24 -4.61
C SER A 34 8.26 7.66 -5.86
N ILE A 35 6.94 7.69 -5.93
CA ILE A 35 6.15 7.33 -7.11
C ILE A 35 5.92 8.63 -7.88
N ALA A 36 6.46 8.74 -9.10
CA ALA A 36 6.30 9.95 -9.89
C ALA A 36 4.83 10.16 -10.32
N ALA A 37 4.51 11.36 -10.80
CA ALA A 37 3.18 11.68 -11.33
C ALA A 37 2.83 10.77 -12.52
N GLY A 38 1.63 10.18 -12.50
CA GLY A 38 1.15 9.26 -13.55
C GLY A 38 1.71 7.83 -13.47
N GLU A 39 2.71 7.58 -12.62
CA GLU A 39 3.39 6.29 -12.55
C GLU A 39 2.65 5.26 -11.71
N THR A 40 2.94 3.99 -11.99
CA THR A 40 2.48 2.86 -11.18
C THR A 40 3.68 2.16 -10.56
N LEU A 41 3.69 2.08 -9.24
CA LEU A 41 4.62 1.27 -8.49
C LEU A 41 4.06 -0.14 -8.37
N LYS A 42 4.82 -1.14 -8.81
CA LYS A 42 4.51 -2.54 -8.54
C LYS A 42 5.42 -3.01 -7.42
N ALA A 43 4.86 -3.41 -6.28
CA ALA A 43 5.66 -3.81 -5.14
C ALA A 43 5.00 -4.90 -4.30
N GLN A 44 5.80 -5.88 -3.92
CA GLN A 44 5.44 -6.89 -2.95
C GLN A 44 5.78 -6.41 -1.55
N PHE A 45 4.86 -6.68 -0.61
CA PHE A 45 5.10 -6.49 0.81
C PHE A 45 5.64 -7.76 1.42
N ASP A 46 6.73 -7.60 2.15
CA ASP A 46 7.32 -8.69 2.91
C ASP A 46 6.87 -8.60 4.37
N TRP A 47 6.00 -9.53 4.77
CA TRP A 47 5.52 -9.67 6.14
C TRP A 47 6.28 -10.75 6.93
N THR A 48 7.42 -11.23 6.43
CA THR A 48 8.14 -12.37 7.03
C THR A 48 8.51 -12.13 8.49
N GLU A 49 8.81 -10.89 8.87
CA GLU A 49 9.17 -10.52 10.25
C GLU A 49 7.97 -10.03 11.09
N LEU A 50 6.74 -10.20 10.61
CA LEU A 50 5.56 -9.78 11.35
C LEU A 50 5.41 -10.58 12.64
N GLU A 51 5.36 -9.87 13.78
CA GLU A 51 5.04 -10.48 15.06
C GLU A 51 3.67 -11.15 15.00
N LYS A 52 3.61 -12.38 15.53
CA LYS A 52 2.35 -13.13 15.63
C LYS A 52 1.44 -12.41 16.60
N GLY A 53 0.37 -11.86 16.06
CA GLY A 53 -0.61 -11.13 16.85
C GLY A 53 -1.73 -10.60 15.98
N ASP A 54 -2.66 -9.96 16.65
CA ASP A 54 -3.81 -9.34 16.02
C ASP A 54 -3.51 -7.86 15.83
N GLY A 55 -3.89 -7.32 14.68
CA GLY A 55 -3.58 -5.93 14.39
C GLY A 55 -4.27 -5.40 13.15
N SER A 56 -4.06 -4.11 12.94
CA SER A 56 -4.37 -3.42 11.69
C SER A 56 -3.09 -2.90 11.09
N TRP A 57 -3.10 -2.70 9.79
CA TRP A 57 -2.02 -1.98 9.13
C TRP A 57 -2.53 -0.61 8.67
N ILE A 58 -1.60 0.32 8.51
CA ILE A 58 -1.85 1.72 8.24
C ILE A 58 -1.04 2.10 7.02
N VAL A 59 -1.70 2.67 6.02
CA VAL A 59 -1.06 3.29 4.86
C VAL A 59 -0.86 4.76 5.16
N PHE A 60 0.37 5.24 5.06
CA PHE A 60 0.69 6.65 5.02
C PHE A 60 0.99 7.05 3.59
N VAL A 61 0.40 8.17 3.15
CA VAL A 61 0.71 8.78 1.87
C VAL A 61 1.24 10.18 2.13
N GLU A 62 2.47 10.41 1.70
CA GLU A 62 3.12 11.72 1.78
C GLU A 62 3.17 12.35 0.40
N SER A 63 2.84 13.64 0.34
CA SER A 63 2.87 14.47 -0.86
C SER A 63 3.46 15.84 -0.51
N PRO A 64 3.78 16.69 -1.51
CA PRO A 64 4.24 18.05 -1.24
C PRO A 64 3.23 18.91 -0.44
N THR A 65 1.95 18.54 -0.48
CA THR A 65 0.86 19.29 0.17
C THR A 65 0.51 18.79 1.56
N GLY A 66 1.03 17.62 1.98
CA GLY A 66 0.77 17.07 3.31
C GLY A 66 0.97 15.57 3.42
N ARG A 67 0.61 15.03 4.59
CA ARG A 67 0.66 13.61 4.90
C ARG A 67 -0.71 13.16 5.40
N ASP A 68 -1.23 12.12 4.75
CA ASP A 68 -2.47 11.45 5.15
C ASP A 68 -2.19 10.03 5.61
N SER A 69 -3.10 9.48 6.42
CA SER A 69 -3.03 8.10 6.90
C SER A 69 -4.37 7.41 6.85
N PHE A 70 -4.38 6.17 6.39
CA PHE A 70 -5.56 5.34 6.23
C PHE A 70 -5.32 4.02 6.95
N ALA A 71 -6.02 3.81 8.07
CA ALA A 71 -6.04 2.52 8.74
C ALA A 71 -6.88 1.55 7.90
N HIS A 72 -6.30 0.44 7.48
CA HIS A 72 -6.98 -0.50 6.59
C HIS A 72 -6.56 -1.94 6.87
N GLY A 73 -7.52 -2.86 6.70
CA GLY A 73 -7.36 -4.28 6.97
C GLY A 73 -7.16 -4.62 8.46
N TYR A 74 -7.65 -5.80 8.82
CA TYR A 74 -7.39 -6.44 10.10
C TYR A 74 -6.81 -7.82 9.81
N PHE A 75 -5.81 -8.23 10.56
CA PHE A 75 -5.26 -9.57 10.50
C PHE A 75 -5.24 -10.19 11.89
N THR A 76 -5.35 -11.52 11.91
CA THR A 76 -5.29 -12.33 13.13
C THR A 76 -4.06 -13.21 13.09
N HIS A 77 -3.43 -13.44 14.24
CA HIS A 77 -2.29 -14.36 14.39
C HIS A 77 -1.05 -14.06 13.53
N GLY A 78 -0.90 -12.83 13.03
CA GLY A 78 0.21 -12.43 12.15
C GLY A 78 0.11 -13.01 10.73
N GLU A 79 -1.03 -13.54 10.32
CA GLU A 79 -1.24 -14.05 8.97
C GLU A 79 -1.80 -12.95 8.06
N LEU A 80 -0.90 -12.31 7.32
CA LEU A 80 -1.21 -11.31 6.28
C LEU A 80 -0.99 -11.93 4.89
N THR A 81 -2.00 -12.61 4.35
CA THR A 81 -2.05 -13.03 2.93
C THR A 81 -3.04 -12.16 2.18
N ASN A 82 -2.67 -10.92 1.91
CA ASN A 82 -3.51 -9.98 1.15
C ASN A 82 -2.68 -9.25 0.09
N TYR A 83 -3.29 -8.98 -1.05
CA TYR A 83 -2.78 -8.09 -2.09
C TYR A 83 -3.27 -6.67 -1.85
N LEU A 84 -2.40 -5.68 -2.07
CA LEU A 84 -2.74 -4.27 -1.97
C LEU A 84 -2.62 -3.59 -3.33
N GLU A 85 -3.73 -3.03 -3.79
CA GLU A 85 -3.74 -2.04 -4.87
C GLU A 85 -4.09 -0.67 -4.28
N ALA A 86 -3.29 0.35 -4.57
CA ALA A 86 -3.55 1.72 -4.12
C ALA A 86 -3.66 2.66 -5.32
N GLU A 87 -4.65 3.53 -5.34
CA GLU A 87 -4.83 4.56 -6.36
C GLU A 87 -4.96 5.92 -5.68
N ALA A 88 -3.99 6.80 -5.90
CA ALA A 88 -4.00 8.16 -5.37
C ALA A 88 -4.44 9.16 -6.46
N GLU A 89 -5.46 9.97 -6.17
CA GLU A 89 -6.03 10.97 -7.08
C GLU A 89 -6.49 12.21 -6.29
N GLY A 90 -5.81 13.33 -6.45
CA GLY A 90 -5.98 14.53 -5.62
C GLY A 90 -5.60 14.27 -4.15
N ASP A 91 -6.54 14.61 -3.26
CA ASP A 91 -6.53 14.33 -1.82
C ASP A 91 -7.11 12.95 -1.48
N ARG A 92 -7.49 12.16 -2.49
CA ARG A 92 -8.15 10.87 -2.29
C ARG A 92 -7.17 9.74 -2.49
N LEU A 93 -7.24 8.78 -1.57
CA LEU A 93 -6.61 7.48 -1.72
C LEU A 93 -7.71 6.41 -1.77
N LYS A 94 -7.73 5.65 -2.85
CA LYS A 94 -8.49 4.40 -2.91
C LYS A 94 -7.51 3.27 -2.65
N ILE A 95 -7.87 2.36 -1.76
CA ILE A 95 -7.11 1.14 -1.54
C ILE A 95 -8.07 -0.02 -1.82
N ARG A 96 -7.59 -1.01 -2.56
CA ARG A 96 -8.27 -2.27 -2.80
C ARG A 96 -7.42 -3.38 -2.21
N LEU A 97 -8.09 -4.25 -1.47
CA LEU A 97 -7.51 -5.46 -0.93
C LEU A 97 -8.17 -6.66 -1.61
N SER A 98 -7.36 -7.65 -1.96
CA SER A 98 -7.84 -8.94 -2.43
C SER A 98 -7.09 -10.08 -1.74
N ASN A 99 -7.81 -11.18 -1.52
CA ASN A 99 -7.27 -12.47 -1.06
C ASN A 99 -7.08 -13.39 -2.26
#